data_AF-A0A536NM76-F1
#
_entry.id   AF-A0A536NM76-F1
#
_cell.length_a   1.000
_cell.length_b   1.000
_cell.length_c   1.000
_cell.angle_alpha   90.00
_cell.angle_beta   90.00
_cell.angle_gamma   90.00
#
_symmetry.space_group_name_H-M   'P 1'
#
loop_
_entity.id
_entity.type
_entity.pdbx_description
1 polymer ?
#
loop_
_entity_poly.entity_id
_entity_poly.type
_entity_poly.pdbx_seq_one_letter_code
_entity_poly.pdbx_strand_id
1 'polypeptide(L)'
;MDEDTRPIEETETLGQRIRRIRQDRGMSLAKVVRDDFSRAFLNQVEMGKTRPSIRLLRVIAERLGTEVEYLLEGHEAGVDRELAVEKGRVLLLQGESRRALLALKPALDTYDWPTGCDARVCQAQALIALGRKDQADAILAHEQQEMELHNDRHRLERLKAIEQGRQFRYQGDAVKVHLQLADRAQRAGQSHDELEHYRAARVLLEAGP
;
A
#
# COMPACT_ATOMS: atom_id res chain seq x y z
N MET A 1 17.13 -2.05 -37.09
CA MET A 1 16.54 -0.93 -36.33
C MET A 1 15.09 -1.30 -36.25
N ASP A 2 14.81 -2.20 -35.32
CA ASP A 2 13.56 -2.94 -35.27
C ASP A 2 12.90 -2.53 -33.97
N GLU A 3 11.82 -1.79 -34.16
CA GLU A 3 10.99 -1.20 -33.13
C GLU A 3 10.30 -2.35 -32.40
N ASP A 4 10.88 -2.73 -31.26
CA ASP A 4 10.36 -3.72 -30.31
C ASP A 4 8.95 -3.31 -29.86
N THR A 5 7.97 -3.76 -30.64
CA THR A 5 6.54 -3.52 -30.41
C THR A 5 6.12 -4.47 -29.30
N ARG A 6 6.49 -4.13 -28.07
CA ARG A 6 5.92 -4.76 -26.88
C ARG A 6 4.40 -4.57 -26.93
N PRO A 7 3.58 -5.63 -26.76
CA PRO A 7 2.13 -5.48 -26.72
C PRO A 7 1.78 -4.49 -25.61
N ILE A 8 1.01 -3.45 -25.95
CA ILE A 8 0.35 -2.62 -24.94
C ILE A 8 -0.62 -3.59 -24.25
N GLU A 9 -0.31 -4.03 -23.03
CA GLU A 9 -1.30 -4.70 -22.19
C GLU A 9 -2.49 -3.73 -22.09
N GLU A 10 -3.59 -4.06 -22.77
CA GLU A 10 -4.81 -3.26 -22.74
C GLU A 10 -5.32 -3.19 -21.30
N THR A 11 -5.02 -2.08 -20.63
CA THR A 11 -5.45 -1.82 -19.27
C THR A 11 -6.98 -1.80 -19.24
N GLU A 12 -7.57 -2.78 -18.53
CA GLU A 12 -9.01 -2.90 -18.31
C GLU A 12 -9.59 -1.55 -17.83
N THR A 13 -10.51 -0.98 -18.62
CA THR A 13 -11.18 0.28 -18.27
C THR A 13 -12.03 0.13 -17.01
N LEU A 14 -12.30 1.23 -16.29
CA LEU A 14 -13.18 1.25 -15.11
C LEU A 14 -14.53 0.55 -15.38
N GLY A 15 -15.13 0.78 -16.54
CA GLY A 15 -16.41 0.15 -16.91
C GLY A 15 -16.30 -1.37 -17.06
N GLN A 16 -15.27 -1.84 -17.76
CA GLN A 16 -15.01 -3.27 -17.95
C GLN A 16 -14.76 -3.96 -16.60
N ARG A 17 -14.02 -3.30 -15.70
CA ARG A 17 -13.74 -3.79 -14.36
C ARG A 17 -14.97 -3.89 -13.47
N ILE A 18 -15.81 -2.86 -13.43
CA ILE A 18 -17.10 -2.89 -12.73
C ILE A 18 -17.93 -4.08 -13.22
N ARG A 19 -17.99 -4.27 -14.54
CA ARG A 19 -18.73 -5.38 -15.16
C ARG A 19 -18.15 -6.74 -14.77
N ARG A 20 -16.82 -6.91 -14.81
CA ARG A 20 -16.14 -8.16 -14.45
C ARG A 20 -16.42 -8.53 -13.00
N ILE A 21 -16.15 -7.64 -12.03
CA ILE A 21 -16.40 -7.91 -10.60
C ILE A 21 -17.87 -8.28 -10.36
N ARG A 22 -18.80 -7.56 -11.01
CA ARG A 22 -20.23 -7.84 -10.91
C ARG A 22 -20.57 -9.24 -11.41
N GLN A 23 -20.01 -9.65 -12.56
CA GLN A 23 -20.24 -10.95 -13.17
C GLN A 23 -19.61 -12.09 -12.36
N ASP A 24 -18.37 -11.92 -11.90
CA ASP A 24 -17.66 -12.90 -11.07
C ASP A 24 -18.41 -13.20 -9.76
N ARG A 25 -19.13 -12.20 -9.24
CA ARG A 25 -19.98 -12.33 -8.04
C ARG A 25 -21.42 -12.73 -8.33
N GLY A 26 -21.76 -13.07 -9.57
CA GLY A 26 -23.11 -13.48 -9.97
C GLY A 26 -24.18 -12.39 -9.75
N MET A 27 -23.78 -11.12 -9.71
CA MET A 27 -24.69 -10.01 -9.44
C MET A 27 -25.37 -9.51 -10.71
N SER A 28 -26.68 -9.28 -10.65
CA SER A 28 -27.40 -8.57 -11.72
C SER A 28 -27.19 -7.05 -11.60
N LEU A 29 -27.42 -6.30 -12.68
CA LEU A 29 -27.42 -4.83 -12.63
C LEU A 29 -28.38 -4.32 -11.54
N ALA A 30 -29.57 -4.93 -11.40
CA ALA A 30 -30.56 -4.55 -10.39
C ALA A 30 -30.02 -4.72 -8.95
N LYS A 31 -29.18 -5.74 -8.71
CA LYS A 31 -28.59 -6.00 -7.40
C LYS A 31 -27.62 -4.89 -6.96
N VAL A 32 -26.89 -4.31 -7.93
CA VAL A 32 -25.91 -3.24 -7.72
C VAL A 32 -26.54 -1.85 -7.68
N VAL A 33 -27.65 -1.63 -8.40
CA VAL A 33 -28.25 -0.30 -8.57
C VAL A 33 -29.13 0.13 -7.39
N ARG A 34 -29.96 -0.78 -6.85
CA ARG A 34 -31.00 -0.48 -5.84
C ARG A 34 -31.68 0.87 -6.13
N ASP A 35 -31.61 1.87 -5.23
CA ASP A 35 -32.35 3.14 -5.32
C ASP A 35 -31.48 4.37 -5.69
N ASP A 36 -30.15 4.24 -5.80
CA ASP A 36 -29.25 5.40 -5.97
C ASP A 36 -29.10 5.87 -7.42
N PHE A 37 -29.30 4.98 -8.39
CA PHE A 37 -29.17 5.29 -9.82
C PHE A 37 -30.04 4.33 -10.65
N SER A 38 -29.95 4.39 -11.98
CA SER A 38 -30.75 3.51 -12.84
C SER A 38 -29.92 2.34 -13.41
N ARG A 39 -30.60 1.24 -13.78
CA ARG A 39 -29.97 0.11 -14.49
C ARG A 39 -29.33 0.55 -15.81
N ALA A 40 -29.98 1.48 -16.51
CA ALA A 40 -29.47 2.04 -17.75
C ALA A 40 -28.16 2.82 -17.51
N PHE A 41 -28.10 3.60 -16.43
CA PHE A 41 -26.89 4.31 -16.04
C PHE A 41 -25.72 3.34 -15.75
N LEU A 42 -25.93 2.31 -14.92
CA LEU A 42 -24.86 1.34 -14.64
C LEU A 42 -24.38 0.63 -15.90
N ASN A 43 -25.29 0.26 -16.80
CA ASN A 43 -24.91 -0.33 -18.08
C ASN A 43 -24.08 0.64 -18.95
N GLN A 44 -24.43 1.93 -18.98
CA GLN A 44 -23.64 2.94 -19.68
C GLN A 44 -22.24 3.12 -19.06
N VAL A 45 -22.13 3.06 -17.73
CA VAL A 45 -20.85 3.05 -17.02
C VAL A 45 -20.02 1.82 -17.39
N GLU A 46 -20.61 0.63 -17.34
CA GLU A 46 -19.94 -0.64 -17.68
C GLU A 46 -19.45 -0.69 -19.14
N MET A 47 -20.13 0.02 -20.04
CA MET A 47 -19.73 0.18 -21.44
C MET A 47 -18.74 1.33 -21.69
N GLY A 48 -18.33 2.05 -20.63
CA GLY A 48 -17.44 3.21 -20.74
C GLY A 48 -18.08 4.44 -21.39
N LYS A 49 -19.41 4.45 -21.60
CA LYS A 49 -20.15 5.54 -22.26
C LYS A 49 -20.41 6.73 -21.33
N THR A 50 -20.31 6.54 -20.02
CA THR A 50 -20.55 7.59 -19.03
C THR A 50 -19.63 7.37 -17.83
N ARG A 51 -19.06 8.45 -17.30
CA ARG A 51 -18.27 8.41 -16.06
C ARG A 51 -19.15 8.73 -14.86
N PRO A 52 -19.19 7.87 -13.82
CA PRO A 52 -19.89 8.18 -12.58
C PRO A 52 -19.16 9.28 -11.79
N SER A 53 -19.89 9.98 -10.93
CA SER A 53 -19.26 10.84 -9.92
C SER A 53 -18.57 9.98 -8.85
N ILE A 54 -17.60 10.55 -8.13
CA ILE A 54 -16.91 9.85 -7.02
C ILE A 54 -17.89 9.34 -5.97
N ARG A 55 -18.93 10.11 -5.63
CA ARG A 55 -19.99 9.68 -4.70
C ARG A 55 -20.66 8.39 -5.18
N LEU A 56 -21.01 8.33 -6.47
CA LEU A 56 -21.71 7.17 -7.02
C LEU A 56 -20.77 5.97 -7.19
N LEU A 57 -19.50 6.23 -7.50
CA LEU A 57 -18.48 5.20 -7.56
C LEU A 57 -18.23 4.54 -6.21
N ARG A 58 -18.27 5.31 -5.09
CA ARG A 58 -18.24 4.76 -3.72
C ARG A 58 -19.38 3.78 -3.47
N VAL A 59 -20.61 4.13 -3.86
CA VAL A 59 -21.79 3.25 -3.73
C VAL A 59 -21.63 1.98 -4.56
N ILE A 60 -21.11 2.09 -5.79
CA ILE A 60 -20.84 0.94 -6.66
C ILE A 60 -19.79 0.04 -6.01
N ALA A 61 -18.68 0.60 -5.53
CA ALA A 61 -17.58 -0.11 -4.90
C ALA A 61 -18.06 -0.90 -3.66
N GLU A 62 -18.78 -0.23 -2.75
CA GLU A 62 -19.35 -0.85 -1.55
C GLU A 62 -20.24 -2.05 -1.89
N ARG A 63 -21.12 -1.92 -2.88
CA ARG A 63 -22.04 -3.00 -3.28
C ARG A 63 -21.37 -4.14 -4.00
N LEU A 64 -20.34 -3.82 -4.77
CA LEU A 64 -19.46 -4.79 -5.38
C LEU A 64 -18.43 -5.34 -4.40
N GLY A 65 -18.42 -4.89 -3.13
CA GLY A 65 -17.47 -5.29 -2.09
C GLY A 65 -16.01 -5.15 -2.52
N THR A 66 -15.67 -3.99 -3.09
CA THR A 66 -14.33 -3.59 -3.56
C THR A 66 -14.08 -2.14 -3.15
N GLU A 67 -12.85 -1.66 -3.34
CA GLU A 67 -12.48 -0.25 -3.10
C GLU A 67 -12.66 0.61 -4.35
N VAL A 68 -12.84 1.92 -4.15
CA VAL A 68 -12.99 2.89 -5.26
C VAL A 68 -11.70 3.01 -6.05
N GLU A 69 -10.59 2.95 -5.33
CA GLU A 69 -9.22 2.98 -5.82
C GLU A 69 -8.99 1.82 -6.78
N TYR A 70 -9.41 0.60 -6.40
CA TYR A 70 -9.38 -0.55 -7.31
C TYR A 70 -10.19 -0.31 -8.58
N LEU A 71 -11.38 0.29 -8.47
CA LEU A 71 -12.25 0.56 -9.60
C LEU A 71 -11.64 1.58 -10.59
N LEU A 72 -10.90 2.56 -10.06
CA LEU A 72 -10.26 3.62 -10.84
C LEU A 72 -8.96 3.15 -11.50
N GLU A 73 -8.13 2.39 -10.79
CA GLU A 73 -6.71 2.32 -11.13
C GLU A 73 -6.32 1.12 -11.97
N GLY A 74 -6.83 -0.09 -11.73
CA GLY A 74 -6.12 -1.23 -12.34
C GLY A 74 -6.01 -2.46 -11.47
N HIS A 75 -5.76 -2.17 -10.22
CA HIS A 75 -5.11 -3.04 -9.27
C HIS A 75 -5.51 -2.57 -7.87
N GLU A 76 -5.30 -3.42 -6.86
CA GLU A 76 -5.41 -2.97 -5.48
C GLU A 76 -4.22 -2.03 -5.26
N ALA A 77 -4.42 -0.74 -5.51
CA ALA A 77 -3.41 0.30 -5.37
C ALA A 77 -2.67 0.20 -4.03
N GLY A 78 -3.40 -0.16 -2.97
CA GLY A 78 -2.83 -0.48 -1.66
C GLY A 78 -1.81 -1.63 -1.73
N VAL A 79 -2.19 -2.79 -2.26
CA VAL A 79 -1.33 -3.98 -2.28
C VAL A 79 -0.08 -3.79 -3.14
N ASP A 80 -0.18 -3.16 -4.31
CA ASP A 80 1.01 -2.92 -5.14
C ASP A 80 1.98 -1.93 -4.48
N ARG A 81 1.45 -0.93 -3.76
CA ARG A 81 2.25 0.04 -3.01
C ARG A 81 2.87 -0.58 -1.76
N GLU A 82 2.12 -1.39 -1.02
CA GLU A 82 2.63 -2.19 0.09
C GLU A 82 3.72 -3.15 -0.38
N LEU A 83 3.51 -3.84 -1.50
CA LEU A 83 4.49 -4.73 -2.10
C LEU A 83 5.76 -3.97 -2.51
N ALA A 84 5.63 -2.76 -3.06
CA ALA A 84 6.75 -1.89 -3.39
C ALA A 84 7.56 -1.53 -2.13
N VAL A 85 6.88 -1.19 -1.03
CA VAL A 85 7.51 -0.91 0.27
C VAL A 85 8.26 -2.15 0.80
N GLU A 86 7.64 -3.32 0.83
CA GLU A 86 8.26 -4.55 1.32
C GLU A 86 9.47 -4.98 0.47
N LYS A 87 9.34 -4.91 -0.87
CA LYS A 87 10.49 -5.13 -1.77
C LYS A 87 11.62 -4.15 -1.47
N GLY A 88 11.30 -2.87 -1.25
CA GLY A 88 12.26 -1.85 -0.87
C GLY A 88 12.98 -2.17 0.45
N ARG A 89 12.24 -2.56 1.49
CA ARG A 89 12.77 -2.96 2.80
C ARG A 89 13.73 -4.14 2.69
N VAL A 90 13.36 -5.18 1.94
CA VAL A 90 14.23 -6.36 1.72
C VAL A 90 15.51 -5.97 0.99
N LEU A 91 15.42 -5.18 -0.09
CA LEU A 91 16.59 -4.72 -0.84
C LEU A 91 17.53 -3.87 0.02
N LEU A 92 17.00 -3.03 0.90
CA LEU A 92 17.79 -2.26 1.87
C LEU A 92 18.55 -3.15 2.85
N LEU A 93 17.91 -4.20 3.38
CA LEU A 93 18.57 -5.17 4.26
C LEU A 93 19.67 -5.95 3.54
N GLN A 94 19.53 -6.17 2.23
CA GLN A 94 20.56 -6.76 1.37
C GLN A 94 21.66 -5.77 0.95
N GLY A 95 21.56 -4.50 1.33
CA GLY A 95 22.52 -3.44 0.96
C GLY A 95 22.33 -2.88 -0.46
N GLU A 96 21.29 -3.31 -1.19
CA GLU A 96 21.03 -2.95 -2.58
C GLU A 96 20.29 -1.61 -2.73
N SER A 97 20.84 -0.56 -2.14
CA SER A 97 20.18 0.75 -1.97
C SER A 97 19.68 1.38 -3.28
N ARG A 98 20.40 1.21 -4.39
CA ARG A 98 19.95 1.72 -5.71
C ARG A 98 18.72 0.98 -6.23
N ARG A 99 18.67 -0.34 -6.05
CA ARG A 99 17.52 -1.16 -6.46
C ARG A 99 16.33 -0.89 -5.56
N ALA A 100 16.55 -0.66 -4.26
CA ALA A 100 15.50 -0.24 -3.33
C ALA A 100 14.80 1.05 -3.81
N LEU A 101 15.55 2.09 -4.20
CA LEU A 101 14.97 3.33 -4.74
C LEU A 101 14.10 3.10 -5.98
N LEU A 102 14.46 2.16 -6.85
CA LEU A 102 13.66 1.82 -8.03
C LEU A 102 12.38 1.07 -7.64
N ALA A 103 12.48 0.11 -6.71
CA ALA A 103 11.36 -0.68 -6.23
C ALA A 103 10.31 0.18 -5.51
N LEU A 104 10.73 1.23 -4.79
CA LEU A 104 9.86 2.09 -4.00
C LEU A 104 9.00 3.05 -4.82
N LYS A 105 9.35 3.34 -6.09
CA LYS A 105 8.69 4.35 -6.92
C LYS A 105 7.16 4.32 -6.89
N PRO A 106 6.48 3.16 -6.99
CA PRO A 106 5.02 3.11 -6.97
C PRO A 106 4.39 3.67 -5.68
N ALA A 107 5.13 3.68 -4.58
CA ALA A 107 4.64 4.07 -3.25
C ALA A 107 5.14 5.45 -2.76
N LEU A 108 6.02 6.15 -3.50
CA LEU A 108 6.58 7.42 -3.02
C LEU A 108 5.58 8.57 -3.07
N ASP A 109 4.74 8.60 -4.11
CA ASP A 109 3.79 9.68 -4.37
C ASP A 109 2.43 9.47 -3.69
N THR A 110 2.26 8.37 -2.94
CA THR A 110 1.02 8.14 -2.20
C THR A 110 1.00 8.91 -0.88
N TYR A 111 -0.19 9.38 -0.52
CA TYR A 111 -0.49 10.00 0.77
C TYR A 111 -1.16 9.02 1.74
N ASP A 112 -1.30 7.75 1.36
CA ASP A 112 -1.95 6.75 2.19
C ASP A 112 -1.08 6.46 3.41
N TRP A 113 -1.68 6.63 4.58
CA TRP A 113 -1.07 6.26 5.84
C TRP A 113 -1.32 4.78 6.14
N PRO A 114 -0.29 3.98 6.52
CA PRO A 114 1.11 4.37 6.71
C PRO A 114 2.00 4.19 5.47
N THR A 115 1.49 3.58 4.40
CA THR A 115 2.28 3.10 3.24
C THR A 115 3.18 4.15 2.61
N GLY A 116 2.69 5.37 2.38
CA GLY A 116 3.48 6.45 1.81
C GLY A 116 4.61 6.92 2.73
N CYS A 117 4.32 6.99 4.03
CA CYS A 117 5.31 7.33 5.04
C CYS A 117 6.43 6.29 5.08
N ASP A 118 6.06 5.01 5.13
CA ASP A 118 6.99 3.90 5.13
C ASP A 118 7.87 3.87 3.86
N ALA A 119 7.30 4.19 2.70
CA ALA A 119 8.04 4.30 1.44
C ALA A 119 9.10 5.41 1.48
N ARG A 120 8.73 6.61 1.95
CA ARG A 120 9.63 7.77 2.03
C ARG A 120 10.72 7.58 3.09
N VAL A 121 10.41 6.93 4.22
CA VAL A 121 11.43 6.54 5.20
C VAL A 121 12.42 5.53 4.60
N CYS A 122 11.95 4.54 3.83
CA CYS A 122 12.84 3.62 3.12
C CYS A 122 13.69 4.34 2.05
N GLN A 123 13.13 5.34 1.37
CA GLN A 123 13.87 6.19 0.44
C GLN A 123 14.98 6.96 1.16
N ALA A 124 14.69 7.58 2.30
CA ALA A 124 15.67 8.29 3.10
C ALA A 124 16.80 7.36 3.57
N GLN A 125 16.46 6.15 4.02
CA GLN A 125 17.46 5.14 4.38
C GLN A 125 18.36 4.77 3.19
N ALA A 126 17.80 4.59 2.00
CA ALA A 126 18.58 4.34 0.78
C ALA A 126 19.49 5.52 0.43
N LEU A 127 19.00 6.76 0.58
CA LEU A 127 19.76 7.98 0.32
C LEU A 127 20.94 8.14 1.29
N ILE A 128 20.74 7.84 2.58
CA ILE A 128 21.82 7.81 3.59
C ILE A 128 22.90 6.83 3.17
N ALA A 129 22.53 5.60 2.81
CA ALA A 129 23.47 4.56 2.37
C ALA A 129 24.23 4.94 1.08
N LEU A 130 23.67 5.83 0.25
CA LEU A 130 24.28 6.36 -0.95
C LEU A 130 25.05 7.68 -0.72
N GLY A 131 25.20 8.13 0.53
CA GLY A 131 25.91 9.36 0.89
C GLY A 131 25.14 10.66 0.61
N ARG A 132 23.84 10.59 0.32
CA ARG A 132 22.97 11.75 0.04
C ARG A 132 22.22 12.20 1.29
N LYS A 133 22.96 12.49 2.35
CA LYS A 133 22.38 12.72 3.69
C LYS A 133 21.44 13.93 3.74
N ASP A 134 21.80 15.05 3.10
CA ASP A 134 20.97 16.26 3.12
C ASP A 134 19.55 16.03 2.56
N GLN A 135 19.43 15.22 1.51
CA GLN A 135 18.13 14.86 0.93
C GLN A 135 17.34 13.95 1.87
N ALA A 136 18.02 13.02 2.54
CA ALA A 136 17.41 12.11 3.49
C ALA A 136 16.89 12.85 4.72
N ASP A 137 17.69 13.76 5.29
CA ASP A 137 17.34 14.51 6.50
C ASP A 137 16.07 15.36 6.28
N ALA A 138 15.91 15.96 5.08
CA ALA A 138 14.69 16.68 4.72
C ALA A 138 13.44 15.78 4.69
N ILE A 139 13.58 14.57 4.16
CA ILE A 139 12.49 13.58 4.11
C ILE A 139 12.14 13.12 5.54
N LEU A 140 13.15 12.76 6.34
CA LEU A 140 12.93 12.25 7.70
C LEU A 140 12.27 13.31 8.60
N ALA A 141 12.68 14.58 8.48
CA ALA A 141 12.06 15.67 9.23
C ALA A 141 10.57 15.84 8.89
N HIS A 142 10.19 15.71 7.62
CA HIS A 142 8.79 15.74 7.20
C HIS A 142 8.01 14.54 7.74
N GLU A 143 8.52 13.32 7.55
CA GLU A 143 7.83 12.11 8.00
C GLU A 143 7.72 12.02 9.53
N GLN A 144 8.69 12.56 10.28
CA GLN A 144 8.59 12.62 11.73
C GLN A 144 7.34 13.40 12.18
N GLN A 145 7.03 14.52 11.53
CA GLN A 145 5.84 15.32 11.87
C GLN A 145 4.55 14.53 11.62
N GLU A 146 4.46 13.81 10.50
CA GLU A 146 3.32 12.94 10.19
C GLU A 146 3.16 11.83 11.24
N MET A 147 4.26 11.16 11.61
CA MET A 147 4.22 10.12 12.65
C MET A 147 3.78 10.65 14.02
N GLU A 148 4.17 11.88 14.37
CA GLU A 148 3.73 12.55 15.60
C GLU A 148 2.22 12.86 15.56
N LEU A 149 1.69 13.34 14.43
CA LEU A 149 0.25 13.57 14.24
C LEU A 149 -0.56 12.29 14.40
N HIS A 150 -0.06 11.17 13.87
CA HIS A 150 -0.68 9.86 13.99
C HIS A 150 -0.41 9.16 15.34
N ASN A 151 0.36 9.77 16.24
CA ASN A 151 0.78 9.20 17.52
C ASN A 151 1.47 7.82 17.39
N ASP A 152 2.16 7.58 16.28
CA ASP A 152 2.79 6.29 16.00
C ASP A 152 4.19 6.20 16.59
N ARG A 153 4.24 5.75 17.85
CA ARG A 153 5.51 5.58 18.58
C ARG A 153 6.43 4.54 17.94
N HIS A 154 5.88 3.48 17.33
CA HIS A 154 6.68 2.40 16.76
C HIS A 154 7.43 2.90 15.52
N ARG A 155 6.75 3.61 14.62
CA ARG A 155 7.39 4.20 13.43
C ARG A 155 8.41 5.29 13.81
N LEU A 156 8.14 6.09 14.86
CA LEU A 156 9.10 7.07 15.39
C LEU A 156 10.39 6.41 15.92
N GLU A 157 10.30 5.29 16.61
CA GLU A 157 11.48 4.54 17.08
C GLU A 157 12.35 4.04 15.92
N ARG A 158 11.70 3.54 14.86
CA ARG A 158 12.37 3.10 13.64
C ARG A 158 13.04 4.25 12.90
N LEU A 159 12.35 5.38 12.76
CA LEU A 159 12.87 6.60 12.14
C LEU A 159 14.14 7.09 12.85
N LYS A 160 14.13 7.17 14.18
CA LYS A 160 15.31 7.58 14.98
C LYS A 160 16.51 6.67 14.80
N ALA A 161 16.29 5.36 14.63
CA ALA A 161 17.39 4.44 14.33
C ALA A 161 18.03 4.76 12.97
N ILE A 162 17.22 5.06 11.95
CA ILE A 162 17.67 5.40 10.61
C ILE A 162 18.44 6.72 10.59
N GLU A 163 17.96 7.76 11.28
CA GLU A 163 18.65 9.06 11.42
C GLU A 163 20.08 8.91 11.99
N GLN A 164 20.24 7.97 12.92
CA GLN A 164 21.52 7.67 13.56
C GLN A 164 22.42 6.78 12.69
N GLY A 165 22.00 6.44 11.47
CA GLY A 165 22.69 5.51 10.57
C GLY A 165 22.70 4.07 11.09
N ARG A 166 21.79 3.72 12.01
CA ARG A 166 21.68 2.39 12.60
C ARG A 166 20.60 1.60 11.88
N GLN A 167 20.81 0.30 11.73
CA GLN A 167 19.72 -0.60 11.36
C GLN A 167 18.78 -0.77 12.56
N PHE A 168 17.48 -0.54 12.35
CA PHE A 168 16.48 -0.91 13.35
C PHE A 168 16.47 -2.43 13.51
N ARG A 169 16.52 -2.90 14.76
CA ARG A 169 16.43 -4.31 15.12
C ARG A 169 15.54 -4.44 16.34
N TYR A 170 14.66 -5.43 16.32
CA TYR A 170 13.92 -5.81 17.52
C TYR A 170 14.89 -6.31 18.59
N GLN A 171 14.78 -5.80 19.81
CA GLN A 171 15.58 -6.25 20.94
C GLN A 171 14.89 -7.41 21.66
N GLY A 172 15.65 -8.44 22.01
CA GLY A 172 15.14 -9.63 22.69
C GLY A 172 14.56 -10.66 21.71
N ASP A 173 13.58 -11.43 22.20
CA ASP A 173 12.89 -12.45 21.40
C ASP A 173 11.96 -11.78 20.38
N ALA A 174 12.33 -11.85 19.10
CA ALA A 174 11.60 -11.22 18.01
C ALA A 174 10.16 -11.72 17.89
N VAL A 175 9.89 -13.01 18.16
CA VAL A 175 8.54 -13.57 18.15
C VAL A 175 7.71 -12.88 19.23
N LYS A 176 8.24 -12.81 20.45
CA LYS A 176 7.56 -12.16 21.57
C LYS A 176 7.28 -10.68 21.31
N VAL A 177 8.25 -9.97 20.72
CA VAL A 177 8.09 -8.54 20.37
C VAL A 177 6.98 -8.36 19.34
N HIS A 178 6.96 -9.16 18.26
CA HIS A 178 5.91 -9.07 17.25
C HIS A 178 4.52 -9.38 17.82
N LEU A 179 4.38 -10.40 18.68
CA LEU A 179 3.10 -10.68 19.33
C LEU A 179 2.61 -9.51 20.21
N GLN A 180 3.51 -8.88 20.98
CA GLN A 180 3.16 -7.70 21.78
C GLN A 180 2.73 -6.51 20.93
N LEU A 181 3.35 -6.32 19.76
CA LEU A 181 2.97 -5.29 18.82
C LEU A 181 1.62 -5.59 18.17
N ALA A 182 1.33 -6.85 17.83
CA ALA A 182 0.02 -7.29 17.34
C ALA A 182 -1.09 -6.98 18.36
N ASP A 183 -0.91 -7.35 19.63
CA ASP A 183 -1.86 -7.04 20.71
C ASP A 183 -2.11 -5.54 20.90
N ARG A 184 -1.09 -4.72 20.62
CA ARG A 184 -1.20 -3.26 20.69
C ARG A 184 -1.97 -2.72 19.50
N ALA A 185 -1.67 -3.19 18.29
CA ALA A 185 -2.37 -2.81 17.07
C ALA A 185 -3.85 -3.21 17.13
N GLN A 186 -4.15 -4.41 17.65
CA GLN A 186 -5.52 -4.88 17.88
C GLN A 186 -6.30 -3.94 18.81
N ARG A 187 -5.71 -3.56 19.95
CA ARG A 187 -6.33 -2.60 20.90
C ARG A 187 -6.53 -1.21 20.30
N ALA A 188 -5.70 -0.82 19.32
CA ALA A 188 -5.82 0.42 18.58
C ALA A 188 -6.78 0.33 17.38
N GLY A 189 -7.33 -0.85 17.06
CA GLY A 189 -8.17 -1.08 15.89
C GLY A 189 -7.42 -1.03 14.55
N GLN A 190 -6.10 -1.23 14.57
CA GLN A 190 -5.21 -1.17 13.41
C GLN A 190 -5.04 -2.56 12.80
N SER A 191 -6.08 -3.07 12.11
CA SER A 191 -6.10 -4.45 11.60
C SER A 191 -4.96 -4.77 10.62
N HIS A 192 -4.43 -3.78 9.90
CA HIS A 192 -3.31 -3.97 8.99
C HIS A 192 -1.99 -4.25 9.73
N ASP A 193 -1.63 -3.38 10.68
CA ASP A 193 -0.44 -3.55 11.52
C ASP A 193 -0.55 -4.84 12.38
N GLU A 194 -1.75 -5.16 12.85
CA GLU A 194 -2.02 -6.43 13.55
C GLU A 194 -1.69 -7.64 12.66
N LEU A 195 -2.19 -7.66 11.42
CA LEU A 195 -1.92 -8.73 10.45
C LEU A 195 -0.42 -8.86 10.11
N GLU A 196 0.27 -7.73 9.91
CA GLU A 196 1.71 -7.69 9.62
C GLU A 196 2.50 -8.41 10.73
N HIS A 197 2.24 -8.05 11.98
CA HIS A 197 2.97 -8.61 13.11
C HIS A 197 2.67 -10.09 13.35
N TYR A 198 1.43 -10.55 13.14
CA TYR A 198 1.13 -11.98 13.19
C TYR A 198 1.83 -12.77 12.07
N ARG A 199 1.90 -12.23 10.85
CA ARG A 199 2.63 -12.85 9.74
C ARG A 199 4.12 -12.97 10.07
N ALA A 200 4.72 -11.91 10.61
CA ALA A 200 6.13 -11.90 11.01
C ALA A 200 6.41 -12.93 12.13
N ALA A 201 5.59 -12.95 13.18
CA ALA A 201 5.71 -13.92 14.28
C ALA A 201 5.62 -15.37 13.77
N ARG A 202 4.67 -15.67 12.88
CA ARG A 202 4.53 -17.00 12.25
C ARG A 202 5.80 -17.39 11.50
N VAL A 203 6.31 -16.52 10.62
CA VAL A 203 7.51 -16.81 9.82
C VAL A 203 8.73 -17.06 10.71
N LEU A 204 8.90 -16.28 11.79
CA LEU A 204 9.98 -16.47 12.75
C LEU A 204 9.88 -17.81 13.51
N LEU A 205 8.66 -18.24 13.85
CA LEU A 205 8.42 -19.55 14.46
C LEU A 205 8.71 -20.72 13.50
N GLU A 206 8.35 -20.56 12.23
CA GLU A 206 8.59 -21.56 11.17
C GLU A 206 10.07 -21.68 10.80
N ALA A 207 10.82 -20.58 10.85
CA ALA A 207 12.24 -20.56 10.51
C ALA A 207 13.13 -21.32 11.53
N GLY A 208 12.63 -21.52 12.75
CA GLY A 208 13.40 -22.10 13.85
C GLY A 208 14.49 -21.16 14.38
N PRO A 209 15.16 -21.54 15.49
CA PRO A 209 16.26 -20.77 16.08
C PRO A 209 17.55 -20.81 15.25
#